data_AF-A0A8K0A2H8-F1
#
_entry.id   AF-A0A8K0A2H8-F1
#
_cell.length_a   1.000
_cell.length_b   1.000
_cell.length_c   1.000
_cell.angle_alpha   90.00
_cell.angle_beta   90.00
_cell.angle_gamma   90.00
#
_symmetry.space_group_name_H-M   'P 1'
#
loop_
_entity.id
_entity.type
_entity.pdbx_description
1 polymer ?
#
loop_
_entity_poly.entity_id
_entity_poly.type
_entity_poly.pdbx_seq_one_letter_code
_entity_poly.pdbx_strand_id
1 'polypeptide(L)'
;MTLQYLDVELCAESGAGESQRGNFSDQIYTLDHELRMLSTLTGIQIQDHTTSVVRKEQETTVVLKTLLGQSHSLSFHVELEVEEELVETSGGVRCTVTRLQVSVDKRVATQTDLQAFITWVEQEQAVLSFFRLFSEYSEWWSLRHNTFLHFKDHYSDVVRLPMGPYGDEMEFSKVQDPGACFIITWLVTVSSDPWTAIPNITLKVKAKNQMRQLDEKGTLQTCGEVFQDMVRVLGLEQAIHAVIRTTTF
;
A
#
# COMPACT_ATOMS: atom_id res chain seq x y z
N MET A 1 -14.11 -11.34 -10.96
CA MET A 1 -15.38 -11.51 -11.68
C MET A 1 -15.02 -12.00 -13.08
N THR A 2 -15.54 -13.16 -13.44
CA THR A 2 -15.22 -13.97 -14.62
C THR A 2 -15.60 -13.27 -15.92
N LEU A 3 -14.64 -13.05 -16.82
CA LEU A 3 -14.91 -12.70 -18.23
C LEU A 3 -15.31 -13.98 -18.97
N GLN A 4 -16.61 -14.30 -18.94
CA GLN A 4 -17.25 -15.17 -19.92
C GLN A 4 -18.36 -14.38 -20.61
N TYR A 5 -18.47 -14.59 -21.92
CA TYR A 5 -19.44 -14.03 -22.87
C TYR A 5 -19.19 -12.64 -23.43
N LEU A 6 -18.45 -12.62 -24.54
CA LEU A 6 -18.73 -11.79 -25.71
C LEU A 6 -18.50 -12.65 -26.95
N ASP A 7 -19.47 -13.53 -27.24
CA ASP A 7 -19.65 -14.07 -28.59
C ASP A 7 -20.12 -12.91 -29.48
N VAL A 8 -19.20 -12.36 -30.26
CA VAL A 8 -19.53 -11.47 -31.37
C VAL A 8 -19.44 -12.31 -32.64
N GLU A 9 -20.58 -12.84 -33.07
CA GLU A 9 -20.76 -13.34 -34.44
C GLU A 9 -20.52 -12.18 -35.42
N LEU A 10 -19.41 -12.25 -36.14
CA LEU A 10 -19.16 -11.43 -37.33
C LEU A 10 -18.93 -12.39 -38.50
N CYS A 11 -19.92 -12.44 -39.38
CA CYS A 11 -19.86 -13.10 -40.68
C CYS A 11 -18.56 -12.73 -41.40
N ALA A 12 -17.89 -13.76 -41.91
CA ALA A 12 -16.72 -13.63 -42.75
C ALA A 12 -17.07 -12.92 -44.06
N GLU A 13 -16.24 -11.98 -44.51
CA GLU A 13 -15.71 -11.96 -45.87
C GLU A 13 -14.49 -11.04 -46.02
N SER A 14 -13.55 -11.48 -46.86
CA SER A 14 -12.42 -10.73 -47.47
C SER A 14 -11.12 -10.53 -46.67
N GLY A 15 -10.28 -11.57 -46.62
CA GLY A 15 -8.94 -11.67 -47.25
C GLY A 15 -7.80 -10.67 -46.95
N ALA A 16 -8.04 -9.51 -46.33
CA ALA A 16 -7.01 -8.52 -45.98
C ALA A 16 -6.80 -8.37 -44.45
N GLY A 17 -7.67 -9.01 -43.66
CA GLY A 17 -7.72 -8.84 -42.20
C GLY A 17 -6.69 -9.65 -41.41
N GLU A 18 -6.12 -10.73 -41.95
CA GLU A 18 -5.29 -11.65 -41.13
C GLU A 18 -3.94 -11.04 -40.72
N SER A 19 -3.29 -10.27 -41.60
CA SER A 19 -2.00 -9.64 -41.29
C SER A 19 -2.12 -8.42 -40.36
N GLN A 20 -3.26 -7.73 -40.37
CA GLN A 20 -3.54 -6.62 -39.42
C GLN A 20 -4.04 -7.15 -38.07
N ARG A 21 -4.83 -8.24 -38.07
CA ARG A 21 -5.38 -8.85 -36.85
C ARG A 21 -4.32 -9.55 -36.01
N GLY A 22 -3.31 -10.16 -36.62
CA GLY A 22 -2.12 -10.67 -35.91
C GLY A 22 -1.34 -9.55 -35.21
N ASN A 23 -1.17 -8.42 -35.88
CA ASN A 23 -0.46 -7.26 -35.34
C ASN A 23 -1.19 -6.64 -34.13
N PHE A 24 -2.52 -6.52 -34.17
CA PHE A 24 -3.29 -6.03 -33.02
C PHE A 24 -3.29 -7.00 -31.84
N SER A 25 -3.36 -8.31 -32.11
CA SER A 25 -3.31 -9.33 -31.04
C SER A 25 -1.97 -9.27 -30.29
N ASP A 26 -0.86 -9.16 -31.03
CA ASP A 26 0.47 -9.06 -30.45
C ASP A 26 0.66 -7.74 -29.68
N GLN A 27 0.13 -6.63 -30.18
CA GLN A 27 0.14 -5.33 -29.48
C GLN A 27 -0.66 -5.38 -28.17
N ILE A 28 -1.86 -5.96 -28.18
CA ILE A 28 -2.69 -6.11 -26.98
C ILE A 28 -1.97 -6.98 -25.94
N TYR A 29 -1.39 -8.10 -26.37
CA TYR A 29 -0.62 -8.96 -25.48
C TYR A 29 0.58 -8.23 -24.88
N THR A 30 1.31 -7.48 -25.69
CA THR A 30 2.47 -6.69 -25.24
C THR A 30 2.04 -5.64 -24.21
N LEU A 31 0.97 -4.88 -24.49
CA LEU A 31 0.43 -3.88 -23.58
C LEU A 31 -0.07 -4.48 -22.27
N ASP A 32 -0.81 -5.60 -22.31
CA ASP A 32 -1.25 -6.30 -21.11
C ASP A 32 -0.06 -6.81 -20.28
N HIS A 33 0.97 -7.33 -20.93
CA HIS A 33 2.19 -7.75 -20.27
C HIS A 33 2.90 -6.57 -19.58
N GLU A 34 3.09 -5.46 -20.29
CA GLU A 34 3.70 -4.24 -19.74
C GLU A 34 2.90 -3.68 -18.56
N LEU A 35 1.57 -3.62 -18.67
CA LEU A 35 0.69 -3.16 -17.59
C LEU A 35 0.80 -4.06 -16.35
N ARG A 36 0.84 -5.39 -16.53
CA ARG A 36 1.03 -6.33 -15.42
C ARG A 36 2.41 -6.20 -14.80
N MET A 37 3.44 -6.00 -15.61
CA MET A 37 4.80 -5.76 -15.13
C MET A 37 4.88 -4.47 -14.30
N LEU A 38 4.31 -3.36 -14.80
CA LEU A 38 4.24 -2.10 -14.08
C LEU A 38 3.43 -2.21 -12.79
N SER A 39 2.30 -2.92 -12.83
CA SER A 39 1.49 -3.18 -11.65
C SER A 39 2.22 -4.01 -10.60
N THR A 40 2.97 -5.02 -11.02
CA THR A 40 3.78 -5.86 -10.12
C THR A 40 4.93 -5.05 -9.52
N LEU A 41 5.58 -4.20 -10.33
CA LEU A 41 6.71 -3.39 -9.90
C LEU A 41 6.31 -2.27 -8.94
N THR A 42 5.16 -1.64 -9.18
CA THR A 42 4.71 -0.45 -8.43
C THR A 42 3.66 -0.77 -7.37
N GLY A 43 3.12 -1.99 -7.34
CA GLY A 43 1.98 -2.34 -6.50
C GLY A 43 0.66 -1.65 -6.90
N ILE A 44 0.67 -0.72 -7.88
CA ILE A 44 -0.48 0.09 -8.29
C ILE A 44 -1.27 -0.63 -9.37
N GLN A 45 -2.58 -0.66 -9.20
CA GLN A 45 -3.55 -1.19 -10.15
C GLN A 45 -4.65 -0.15 -10.39
N ILE A 46 -4.76 0.32 -11.62
CA ILE A 46 -5.88 1.15 -12.05
C ILE A 46 -7.03 0.21 -12.44
N GLN A 47 -8.17 0.39 -11.79
CA GLN A 47 -9.37 -0.43 -11.99
C GLN A 47 -10.36 0.25 -12.93
N ASP A 48 -10.50 1.57 -12.79
CA ASP A 48 -11.36 2.38 -13.63
C ASP A 48 -10.73 3.76 -13.85
N HIS A 49 -10.97 4.33 -15.02
CA HIS A 49 -10.54 5.66 -15.36
C HIS A 49 -11.57 6.34 -16.25
N THR A 50 -11.82 7.62 -15.99
CA THR A 50 -12.71 8.42 -16.84
C THR A 50 -12.02 9.72 -17.23
N THR A 51 -12.42 10.27 -18.37
CA THR A 51 -11.99 11.59 -18.82
C THR A 51 -13.20 12.29 -19.42
N SER A 52 -13.53 13.46 -18.89
CA SER A 52 -14.62 14.29 -19.38
C SER A 52 -14.16 15.71 -19.65
N VAL A 53 -14.57 16.28 -20.77
CA VAL A 53 -14.29 17.68 -21.09
C VAL A 53 -15.20 18.57 -20.25
N VAL A 54 -14.58 19.44 -19.45
CA VAL A 54 -15.27 20.42 -18.59
C VAL A 54 -15.50 21.71 -19.37
N ARG A 55 -14.46 22.22 -20.03
CA ARG A 55 -14.53 23.41 -20.87
C ARG A 55 -13.65 23.25 -22.10
N LYS A 56 -14.06 23.82 -23.22
CA LYS A 56 -13.26 23.83 -24.45
C LYS A 56 -13.31 25.22 -25.07
N GLU A 57 -12.12 25.78 -25.26
CA GLU A 57 -11.85 27.05 -25.90
C GLU A 57 -11.01 26.81 -27.16
N GLN A 58 -10.61 27.87 -27.87
CA GLN A 58 -9.92 27.73 -29.17
C GLN A 58 -8.59 26.98 -29.05
N GLU A 59 -7.77 27.32 -28.06
CA GLU A 59 -6.43 26.75 -27.85
C GLU A 59 -6.32 25.91 -26.56
N THR A 60 -7.33 25.98 -25.70
CA THR A 60 -7.30 25.38 -24.38
C THR A 60 -8.51 24.47 -24.16
N THR A 61 -8.28 23.24 -23.69
CA THR A 61 -9.32 22.32 -23.25
C THR A 61 -9.07 21.98 -21.80
N VAL A 62 -10.10 22.05 -20.95
CA VAL A 62 -10.00 21.57 -19.58
C VAL A 62 -10.77 20.30 -19.42
N VAL A 63 -10.08 19.30 -18.88
CA VAL A 63 -10.59 17.96 -18.70
C VAL A 63 -10.55 17.60 -17.22
N LEU A 64 -11.57 16.88 -16.78
CA LEU A 64 -11.59 16.20 -15.50
C LEU A 64 -11.22 14.74 -15.75
N LYS A 65 -10.15 14.28 -15.11
CA LYS A 65 -9.68 12.90 -15.14
C LYS A 65 -9.92 12.28 -13.78
N THR A 66 -10.56 11.12 -13.75
CA THR A 66 -10.78 10.36 -12.53
C THR A 66 -10.06 9.02 -12.64
N LEU A 67 -9.34 8.65 -11.58
CA LEU A 67 -8.63 7.38 -11.46
C LEU A 67 -9.10 6.66 -10.21
N LEU A 68 -9.66 5.47 -10.39
CA LEU A 68 -9.98 4.54 -9.31
C LEU A 68 -9.02 3.37 -9.38
N GLY A 69 -8.47 2.99 -8.23
CA GLY A 69 -7.53 1.89 -8.19
C GLY A 69 -7.22 1.44 -6.79
N GLN A 70 -6.20 0.60 -6.71
CA GLN A 70 -5.66 0.12 -5.45
C GLN A 70 -4.14 0.03 -5.53
N SER A 71 -3.49 0.20 -4.39
CA SER A 71 -2.10 -0.15 -4.19
C SER A 71 -2.03 -1.23 -3.13
N HIS A 72 -1.49 -2.39 -3.49
CA HIS A 72 -1.63 -3.62 -2.71
C HIS A 72 -3.08 -3.84 -2.26
N SER A 73 -3.35 -3.89 -0.95
CA SER A 73 -4.69 -4.08 -0.41
C SER A 73 -5.46 -2.79 -0.11
N LEU A 74 -4.92 -1.60 -0.40
CA LEU A 74 -5.55 -0.31 -0.07
C LEU A 74 -6.06 0.40 -1.33
N SER A 75 -7.34 0.76 -1.36
CA SER A 75 -7.94 1.50 -2.48
C SER A 75 -7.58 2.99 -2.47
N PHE A 76 -7.55 3.60 -3.64
CA PHE A 76 -7.47 5.05 -3.83
C PHE A 76 -8.47 5.56 -4.89
N HIS A 77 -8.79 6.84 -4.80
CA HIS A 77 -9.53 7.61 -5.77
C HIS A 77 -8.82 8.95 -5.98
N VAL A 78 -8.47 9.27 -7.22
CA VAL A 78 -7.80 10.52 -7.59
C VAL A 78 -8.62 11.23 -8.65
N GLU A 79 -8.98 12.49 -8.40
CA GLU A 79 -9.61 13.38 -9.37
C GLU A 79 -8.65 14.52 -9.71
N LEU A 80 -8.41 14.71 -11.01
CA LEU A 80 -7.50 15.71 -11.54
C LEU A 80 -8.25 16.61 -12.53
N GLU A 81 -8.22 17.91 -12.31
CA GLU A 81 -8.54 18.88 -13.35
C GLU A 81 -7.25 19.24 -14.07
N VAL A 82 -7.25 19.08 -15.40
CA VAL A 82 -6.08 19.31 -16.25
C VAL A 82 -6.45 20.29 -17.33
N GLU A 83 -5.66 21.36 -17.43
CA GLU A 83 -5.70 22.30 -18.54
C GLU A 83 -4.73 21.85 -19.62
N GLU A 84 -5.28 21.51 -20.79
CA GLU A 84 -4.61 21.02 -21.98
C GLU A 84 -4.56 22.13 -23.02
N GLU A 85 -3.38 22.70 -23.24
CA GLU A 85 -3.15 23.85 -24.10
C GLU A 85 -2.38 23.44 -25.36
N LEU A 86 -2.88 23.81 -26.54
CA LEU A 86 -2.26 23.50 -27.83
C LEU A 86 -0.99 24.35 -28.01
N VAL A 87 0.15 23.68 -28.19
CA VAL A 87 1.43 24.34 -28.42
C VAL A 87 1.65 24.47 -29.93
N GLU A 88 1.33 25.64 -30.49
CA GLU A 88 1.39 25.91 -31.93
C GLU A 88 2.77 25.62 -32.56
N THR A 89 3.85 25.83 -31.79
CA THR A 89 5.22 25.66 -32.27
C THR A 89 5.66 24.20 -32.43
N SER A 90 5.00 23.25 -31.76
CA SER A 90 5.37 21.83 -31.79
C SER A 90 4.22 20.90 -32.22
N GLY A 91 2.99 21.40 -32.32
CA GLY A 91 1.78 20.59 -32.50
C GLY A 91 1.46 19.68 -31.32
N GLY A 92 2.17 19.85 -30.18
CA GLY A 92 1.96 19.10 -28.96
C GLY A 92 0.90 19.74 -28.05
N VAL A 93 0.56 19.02 -26.99
CA VAL A 93 -0.35 19.52 -25.94
C VAL A 93 0.45 19.71 -24.66
N ARG A 94 0.37 20.90 -24.07
CA ARG A 94 0.91 21.19 -22.74
C ARG A 94 -0.18 20.93 -21.72
N CYS A 95 0.09 20.03 -20.77
CA CYS A 95 -0.85 19.69 -19.71
C CYS A 95 -0.40 20.31 -18.38
N THR A 96 -1.28 21.07 -17.75
CA THR A 96 -1.07 21.63 -16.41
C THR A 96 -2.19 21.13 -15.49
N VAL A 97 -1.85 20.51 -14.37
CA VAL A 97 -2.83 20.14 -13.36
C VAL A 97 -3.27 21.41 -12.64
N THR A 98 -4.56 21.73 -12.66
CA THR A 98 -5.11 22.93 -12.02
C THR A 98 -5.78 22.61 -10.68
N ARG A 99 -6.23 21.37 -10.49
CA ARG A 99 -6.85 20.90 -9.25
C ARG A 99 -6.56 19.41 -9.07
N LEU A 100 -6.26 19.02 -7.83
CA LEU A 100 -6.05 17.63 -7.45
C LEU A 100 -6.87 17.34 -6.19
N GLN A 101 -7.61 16.25 -6.21
CA GLN A 101 -8.31 15.70 -5.06
C GLN A 101 -7.99 14.22 -4.93
N VAL A 102 -7.73 13.79 -3.70
CA VAL A 102 -7.29 12.43 -3.39
C VAL A 102 -8.10 11.89 -2.22
N SER A 103 -8.60 10.68 -2.38
CA SER A 103 -9.25 9.91 -1.32
C SER A 103 -8.64 8.52 -1.25
N VAL A 104 -8.45 8.02 -0.03
CA VAL A 104 -7.83 6.71 0.23
C VAL A 104 -8.75 5.82 1.06
N ASP A 105 -8.39 4.55 1.17
CA ASP A 105 -9.12 3.56 1.95
C ASP A 105 -9.43 4.03 3.39
N LYS A 106 -10.67 3.81 3.83
CA LYS A 106 -11.16 4.23 5.15
C LYS A 106 -10.35 3.66 6.32
N ARG A 107 -9.69 2.51 6.11
CA ARG A 107 -8.83 1.87 7.12
C ARG A 107 -7.59 2.71 7.46
N VAL A 108 -7.17 3.61 6.56
CA VAL A 108 -5.98 4.45 6.72
C VAL A 108 -6.30 5.95 6.66
N ALA A 109 -7.52 6.31 6.25
CA ALA A 109 -7.98 7.70 6.17
C ALA A 109 -7.98 8.46 7.51
N THR A 110 -7.93 7.77 8.65
CA THR A 110 -7.88 8.40 9.98
C THR A 110 -6.45 8.70 10.47
N GLN A 111 -5.43 8.25 9.74
CA GLN A 111 -4.02 8.46 10.11
C GLN A 111 -3.61 9.91 9.84
N THR A 112 -3.26 10.64 10.91
CA THR A 112 -3.07 12.10 10.85
C THR A 112 -1.92 12.51 9.93
N ASP A 113 -0.83 11.77 9.92
CA ASP A 113 0.34 12.02 9.08
C ASP A 113 0.06 11.74 7.59
N LEU A 114 -0.66 10.67 7.26
CA LEU A 114 -1.13 10.41 5.90
C LEU A 114 -2.10 11.49 5.43
N GLN A 115 -2.99 11.98 6.30
CA GLN A 115 -3.89 13.09 5.95
C GLN A 115 -3.14 14.41 5.73
N ALA A 116 -2.10 14.69 6.53
CA ALA A 116 -1.24 15.85 6.32
C ALA A 116 -0.52 15.77 4.97
N PHE A 117 -0.03 14.58 4.60
CA PHE A 117 0.55 14.35 3.28
C PHE A 117 -0.45 14.52 2.14
N ILE A 118 -1.66 13.96 2.25
CA ILE A 118 -2.70 14.10 1.22
C ILE A 118 -3.05 15.58 1.03
N THR A 119 -3.22 16.32 2.12
CA THR A 119 -3.47 17.77 2.07
C THR A 119 -2.36 18.50 1.32
N TRP A 120 -1.09 18.15 1.59
CA TRP A 120 0.05 18.74 0.89
C TRP A 120 0.07 18.37 -0.61
N VAL A 121 -0.21 17.11 -0.96
CA VAL A 121 -0.32 16.66 -2.36
C VAL A 121 -1.36 17.47 -3.11
N GLU A 122 -2.54 17.65 -2.53
CA GLU A 122 -3.64 18.38 -3.18
C GLU A 122 -3.28 19.86 -3.40
N GLN A 123 -2.60 20.49 -2.43
CA GLN A 123 -2.15 21.87 -2.50
C GLN A 123 -1.05 22.08 -3.55
N GLU A 124 -0.05 21.20 -3.57
CA GLU A 124 1.10 21.28 -4.49
C GLU A 124 0.83 20.58 -5.84
N GLN A 125 -0.38 20.04 -6.03
CA GLN A 125 -0.78 19.27 -7.22
C GLN A 125 0.22 18.12 -7.53
N ALA A 126 0.79 17.53 -6.48
CA ALA A 126 1.94 16.64 -6.56
C ALA A 126 1.55 15.18 -6.85
N VAL A 127 0.95 14.93 -8.03
CA VAL A 127 0.40 13.62 -8.45
C VAL A 127 1.41 12.48 -8.30
N LEU A 128 2.65 12.69 -8.75
CA LEU A 128 3.70 11.67 -8.69
C LEU A 128 4.07 11.33 -7.24
N SER A 129 4.13 12.35 -6.37
CA SER A 129 4.46 12.17 -4.97
C SER A 129 3.41 11.30 -4.28
N PHE A 130 2.12 11.52 -4.59
CA PHE A 130 1.04 10.67 -4.10
C PHE A 130 1.26 9.21 -4.41
N PHE A 131 1.43 8.85 -5.69
CA PHE A 131 1.59 7.45 -6.08
C PHE A 131 2.84 6.81 -5.47
N ARG A 132 3.95 7.55 -5.37
CA ARG A 132 5.19 7.05 -4.75
C ARG A 132 4.99 6.73 -3.27
N LEU A 133 4.53 7.70 -2.48
CA LEU A 133 4.34 7.47 -1.04
C LEU A 133 3.24 6.44 -0.79
N PHE A 134 2.12 6.53 -1.50
CA PHE A 134 0.99 5.62 -1.27
C PHE A 134 1.34 4.18 -1.63
N SER A 135 2.14 3.97 -2.68
CA SER A 135 2.74 2.67 -3.01
C SER A 135 3.53 2.12 -1.81
N GLU A 136 4.55 2.85 -1.36
CA GLU A 136 5.41 2.43 -0.23
C GLU A 136 4.60 2.20 1.06
N TYR A 137 3.70 3.13 1.39
CA TYR A 137 2.85 3.04 2.57
C TYR A 137 1.97 1.78 2.54
N SER A 138 1.33 1.51 1.39
CA SER A 138 0.46 0.36 1.22
C SER A 138 1.22 -0.97 1.21
N GLU A 139 2.46 -0.97 0.75
CA GLU A 139 3.36 -2.12 0.83
C GLU A 139 3.64 -2.47 2.30
N TRP A 140 4.11 -1.50 3.09
CA TRP A 140 4.37 -1.70 4.52
C TRP A 140 3.12 -2.14 5.29
N TRP A 141 1.98 -1.54 4.96
CA TRP A 141 0.70 -1.91 5.57
C TRP A 141 0.32 -3.37 5.27
N SER A 142 0.52 -3.81 4.02
CA SER A 142 0.24 -5.18 3.57
C SER A 142 1.23 -6.18 4.16
N LEU A 143 2.51 -5.81 4.25
CA LEU A 143 3.53 -6.65 4.87
C LEU A 143 3.23 -6.90 6.35
N ARG A 144 2.82 -5.87 7.10
CA ARG A 144 2.36 -6.01 8.48
C ARG A 144 1.19 -6.98 8.59
N HIS A 145 0.16 -6.80 7.77
CA HIS A 145 -1.02 -7.67 7.75
C HIS A 145 -0.64 -9.14 7.53
N ASN A 146 0.16 -9.41 6.50
CA ASN A 146 0.60 -10.75 6.15
C ASN A 146 1.48 -11.37 7.25
N THR A 147 2.37 -10.58 7.86
CA THR A 147 3.23 -11.02 8.96
C THR A 147 2.40 -11.42 10.18
N PHE A 148 1.44 -10.59 10.57
CA PHE A 148 0.58 -10.86 11.74
C PHE A 148 -0.28 -12.10 11.52
N LEU A 149 -0.84 -12.29 10.32
CA LEU A 149 -1.54 -13.52 9.97
C LEU A 149 -0.63 -14.75 10.03
N HIS A 150 0.56 -14.68 9.44
CA HIS A 150 1.53 -15.77 9.46
C HIS A 150 1.81 -16.25 10.90
N PHE A 151 2.12 -15.33 11.82
CA PHE A 151 2.41 -15.70 13.21
C PHE A 151 1.15 -16.15 13.97
N LYS A 152 -0.02 -15.59 13.67
CA LYS A 152 -1.28 -16.04 14.26
C LYS A 152 -1.65 -17.47 13.84
N ASP A 153 -1.32 -17.87 12.62
CA ASP A 153 -1.56 -19.21 12.11
C ASP A 153 -0.53 -20.21 12.62
N HIS A 154 0.76 -19.82 12.65
CA HIS A 154 1.84 -20.70 13.10
C HIS A 154 1.88 -20.89 14.63
N TYR A 155 1.48 -19.88 15.40
CA TYR A 155 1.50 -19.88 16.86
C TYR A 155 0.12 -19.62 17.45
N SER A 156 -0.88 -20.36 16.96
CA SER A 156 -2.29 -20.10 17.23
C SER A 156 -2.67 -20.00 18.70
N ASP A 157 -1.95 -20.73 19.55
CA ASP A 157 -2.25 -20.88 20.97
C ASP A 157 -1.67 -19.74 21.82
N VAL A 158 -0.59 -19.12 21.36
CA VAL A 158 0.16 -18.10 22.11
C VAL A 158 0.02 -16.71 21.51
N VAL A 159 -0.18 -16.59 20.20
CA VAL A 159 -0.32 -15.31 19.48
C VAL A 159 -1.78 -14.86 19.42
N ARG A 160 -2.02 -13.59 19.72
CA ARG A 160 -3.32 -12.91 19.63
C ARG A 160 -3.19 -11.60 18.87
N LEU A 161 -4.24 -11.26 18.14
CA LEU A 161 -4.37 -10.01 17.39
C LEU A 161 -5.55 -9.23 17.97
N PRO A 162 -5.33 -8.36 18.97
CA PRO A 162 -6.41 -7.73 19.73
C PRO A 162 -7.37 -6.91 18.85
N MET A 163 -6.84 -6.25 17.82
CA MET A 163 -7.60 -5.47 16.84
C MET A 163 -7.77 -6.22 15.50
N GLY A 164 -7.58 -7.54 15.51
CA GLY A 164 -7.57 -8.37 14.31
C GLY A 164 -6.33 -8.15 13.43
N PRO A 165 -6.29 -8.78 12.25
CA PRO A 165 -5.10 -8.83 11.40
C PRO A 165 -4.76 -7.52 10.68
N TYR A 166 -5.64 -6.52 10.76
CA TYR A 166 -5.40 -5.17 10.25
C TYR A 166 -4.98 -4.18 11.35
N GLY A 167 -4.95 -4.65 12.60
CA GLY A 167 -4.44 -3.91 13.73
C GLY A 167 -2.94 -3.62 13.62
N ASP A 168 -2.47 -2.76 14.51
CA ASP A 168 -1.07 -2.40 14.71
C ASP A 168 -0.37 -3.23 15.77
N GLU A 169 -1.11 -3.99 16.58
CA GLU A 169 -0.57 -4.80 17.65
C GLU A 169 -0.72 -6.30 17.42
N MET A 170 0.35 -7.03 17.72
CA MET A 170 0.37 -8.47 17.89
C MET A 170 0.88 -8.80 19.29
N GLU A 171 0.10 -9.56 20.05
CA GLU A 171 0.43 -9.96 21.41
C GLU A 171 0.80 -11.44 21.48
N PHE A 172 1.76 -11.80 22.32
CA PHE A 172 2.04 -13.19 22.65
C PHE A 172 2.45 -13.41 24.10
N SER A 173 2.02 -14.52 24.67
CA SER A 173 2.31 -14.90 26.06
C SER A 173 2.16 -16.41 26.27
N LYS A 174 2.78 -16.93 27.32
CA LYS A 174 2.62 -18.34 27.71
C LYS A 174 1.20 -18.61 28.19
N VAL A 175 0.54 -19.62 27.63
CA VAL A 175 -0.88 -19.93 27.90
C VAL A 175 -1.16 -20.27 29.36
N GLN A 176 -0.26 -21.05 29.97
CA GLN A 176 -0.51 -21.67 31.28
C GLN A 176 -0.17 -20.76 32.48
N ASP A 177 0.67 -19.74 32.28
CA ASP A 177 0.94 -18.70 33.26
C ASP A 177 1.54 -17.45 32.58
N PRO A 178 0.70 -16.49 32.15
CA PRO A 178 1.19 -15.24 31.59
C PRO A 178 1.69 -14.35 32.73
N GLY A 179 2.92 -14.60 33.19
CA GLY A 179 3.67 -13.68 34.05
C GLY A 179 4.02 -12.38 33.29
N ALA A 180 4.18 -12.47 31.97
CA ALA A 180 4.40 -11.37 31.05
C ALA A 180 3.67 -11.59 29.71
N CYS A 181 3.23 -10.50 29.11
CA CYS A 181 2.69 -10.42 27.76
C CYS A 181 3.62 -9.53 26.92
N PHE A 182 4.03 -10.03 25.77
CA PHE A 182 4.89 -9.34 24.82
C PHE A 182 4.02 -8.78 23.70
N ILE A 183 4.29 -7.55 23.31
CA ILE A 183 3.46 -6.80 22.36
C ILE A 183 4.38 -6.22 21.30
N ILE A 184 4.20 -6.67 20.08
CA ILE A 184 4.80 -6.05 18.91
C ILE A 184 3.81 -5.01 18.39
N THR A 185 4.24 -3.76 18.36
CA THR A 185 3.50 -2.65 17.74
C THR A 185 4.18 -2.28 16.43
N TRP A 186 3.45 -2.34 15.32
CA TRP A 186 3.91 -1.98 13.98
C TRP A 186 3.04 -0.86 13.41
N LEU A 187 3.61 0.35 13.43
CA LEU A 187 3.00 1.57 12.90
C LEU A 187 3.69 1.97 11.61
N VAL A 188 2.94 2.31 10.58
CA VAL A 188 3.48 2.91 9.35
C VAL A 188 3.22 4.40 9.45
N THR A 189 4.28 5.19 9.66
CA THR A 189 4.17 6.65 9.77
C THR A 189 4.68 7.33 8.50
N VAL A 190 4.29 8.57 8.28
CA VAL A 190 4.75 9.38 7.15
C VAL A 190 5.65 10.52 7.64
N SER A 191 6.88 10.61 7.12
CA SER A 191 7.80 11.74 7.39
C SER A 191 7.45 12.96 6.53
N SER A 192 7.80 14.16 6.98
CA SER A 192 7.46 15.41 6.28
C SER A 192 8.54 15.96 5.35
N ASP A 193 9.79 15.48 5.40
CA ASP A 193 10.87 15.93 4.52
C ASP A 193 12.06 14.95 4.47
N PRO A 194 12.26 14.20 3.37
CA PRO A 194 11.31 13.99 2.27
C PRO A 194 10.07 13.22 2.77
N TRP A 195 8.97 13.29 2.02
CA TRP A 195 7.80 12.44 2.25
C TRP A 195 8.14 10.97 2.00
N THR A 196 8.21 10.17 3.06
CA THR A 196 8.52 8.72 3.00
C THR A 196 7.69 7.96 4.02
N ALA A 197 7.35 6.72 3.71
CA ALA A 197 6.64 5.84 4.64
C ALA A 197 7.63 5.06 5.50
N ILE A 198 7.56 5.25 6.81
CA ILE A 198 8.49 4.68 7.78
C ILE A 198 7.78 3.62 8.62
N PRO A 199 8.16 2.33 8.49
CA PRO A 199 7.66 1.28 9.37
C PRO A 199 8.35 1.34 10.73
N ASN A 200 7.63 1.75 11.77
CA ASN A 200 8.07 1.73 13.16
C ASN A 200 7.58 0.46 13.84
N ILE A 201 8.51 -0.47 14.04
CA ILE A 201 8.23 -1.77 14.67
C ILE A 201 8.89 -1.75 16.04
N THR A 202 8.13 -1.96 17.11
CA THR A 202 8.65 -1.96 18.48
C THR A 202 8.13 -3.15 19.26
N LEU A 203 8.91 -3.61 20.23
CA LEU A 203 8.52 -4.66 21.17
C LEU A 203 8.42 -4.07 22.58
N LYS A 204 7.28 -4.28 23.24
CA LYS A 204 7.03 -3.88 24.62
C LYS A 204 6.60 -5.08 25.45
N VAL A 205 6.91 -5.04 26.75
CA VAL A 205 6.55 -6.12 27.68
C VAL A 205 5.63 -5.59 28.79
N LYS A 206 4.41 -6.14 28.85
CA LYS A 206 3.47 -5.95 29.96
C LYS A 206 3.63 -7.11 30.94
N ALA A 207 4.35 -6.90 32.03
CA ALA A 207 4.58 -7.91 33.08
C ALA A 207 3.83 -7.60 34.38
N LYS A 208 3.40 -8.64 35.10
CA LYS A 208 2.83 -8.50 36.46
C LYS A 208 3.90 -7.98 37.42
N ASN A 209 3.47 -7.29 38.48
CA ASN A 209 4.38 -6.66 39.45
C ASN A 209 5.36 -7.65 40.09
N GLN A 210 4.93 -8.88 40.38
CA GLN A 210 5.80 -9.93 40.91
C GLN A 210 6.95 -10.27 39.95
N MET A 211 6.68 -10.34 38.64
CA MET A 211 7.69 -10.65 37.63
C MET A 211 8.65 -9.47 37.39
N ARG A 212 8.17 -8.24 37.55
CA ARG A 212 9.03 -7.04 37.51
C ARG A 212 10.01 -6.99 38.69
N GLN A 213 9.60 -7.44 39.88
CA GLN A 213 10.47 -7.49 41.06
C GLN A 213 11.56 -8.56 40.94
N LEU A 214 11.33 -9.61 40.15
CA LEU A 214 12.29 -10.68 39.88
C LEU A 214 13.27 -10.34 38.74
N ASP A 215 13.03 -9.27 37.98
CA ASP A 215 13.90 -8.84 36.87
C ASP A 215 15.06 -7.97 37.37
N GLU A 216 15.96 -8.58 38.16
CA GLU A 216 17.12 -7.89 38.75
C GLU A 216 18.07 -7.28 37.69
N LYS A 217 18.01 -7.79 36.45
CA LYS A 217 18.88 -7.37 35.33
C LYS A 217 18.23 -6.36 34.38
N GLY A 218 16.96 -5.98 34.60
CA GLY A 218 16.24 -5.06 33.71
C GLY A 218 16.03 -5.62 32.29
N THR A 219 15.97 -6.94 32.15
CA THR A 219 15.82 -7.66 30.89
C THR A 219 14.49 -7.30 30.20
N LEU A 220 13.43 -7.12 30.98
CA LEU A 220 12.11 -6.76 30.44
C LEU A 220 12.08 -5.33 29.89
N GLN A 221 12.95 -4.45 30.40
CA GLN A 221 13.06 -3.05 29.96
C GLN A 221 13.91 -2.95 28.68
N THR A 222 14.99 -3.73 28.61
CA THR A 222 15.93 -3.75 27.46
C THR A 222 15.45 -4.64 26.30
N CYS A 223 14.41 -5.45 26.51
CA CYS A 223 13.87 -6.37 25.51
C CYS A 223 13.52 -5.69 24.17
N GLY A 224 13.02 -4.44 24.21
CA GLY A 224 12.74 -3.67 23.00
C GLY A 224 13.99 -3.34 22.18
N GLU A 225 15.09 -2.98 22.84
CA GLU A 225 16.38 -2.65 22.19
C GLU A 225 17.02 -3.91 21.61
N VAL A 226 17.05 -5.00 22.39
CA VAL A 226 17.55 -6.31 21.92
C VAL A 226 16.76 -6.77 20.69
N PHE A 227 15.45 -6.58 20.68
CA PHE A 227 14.63 -6.90 19.52
C PHE A 227 15.01 -6.08 18.28
N GLN A 228 15.30 -4.78 18.41
CA GLN A 228 15.78 -3.98 17.28
C GLN A 228 17.10 -4.50 16.71
N ASP A 229 18.03 -4.90 17.58
CA ASP A 229 19.29 -5.48 17.13
C ASP A 229 19.06 -6.83 16.43
N MET A 230 18.14 -7.65 16.93
CA MET A 230 17.74 -8.90 16.24
C MET A 230 17.12 -8.62 14.88
N VAL A 231 16.26 -7.62 14.73
CA VAL A 231 15.67 -7.25 13.43
C VAL A 231 16.76 -6.84 12.43
N ARG A 232 17.76 -6.07 12.88
CA ARG A 232 18.88 -5.64 12.02
C ARG A 232 19.77 -6.81 11.56
N VAL A 233 19.98 -7.79 12.44
CA VAL A 233 20.90 -8.92 12.17
C VAL A 233 20.21 -10.07 11.44
N LEU A 234 18.98 -10.41 11.83
CA LEU A 234 18.26 -11.61 11.38
C LEU A 234 17.15 -11.31 10.36
N GLY A 235 16.76 -10.04 10.24
CA GLY A 235 15.51 -9.66 9.58
C GLY A 235 14.30 -9.82 10.50
N LEU A 236 13.19 -9.19 10.10
CA LEU A 236 12.02 -9.05 10.95
C LEU A 236 11.38 -10.38 11.33
N GLU A 237 11.07 -11.23 10.34
CA GLU A 237 10.38 -12.49 10.57
C GLU A 237 11.14 -13.39 11.56
N GLN A 238 12.45 -13.53 11.37
CA GLN A 238 13.27 -14.36 12.24
C GLN A 238 13.46 -13.76 13.64
N ALA A 239 13.53 -12.43 13.75
CA ALA A 239 13.55 -11.77 15.05
C ALA A 239 12.25 -12.05 15.84
N ILE A 240 11.09 -11.90 15.20
CA ILE A 240 9.79 -12.21 15.83
C ILE A 240 9.73 -13.67 16.24
N HIS A 241 10.10 -14.58 15.32
CA HIS A 241 10.11 -16.01 15.59
C HIS A 241 10.97 -16.34 16.83
N ALA A 242 12.18 -15.80 16.90
CA ALA A 242 13.10 -16.07 18.00
C ALA A 242 12.57 -15.56 19.34
N VAL A 243 11.95 -14.37 19.37
CA VAL A 243 11.34 -13.82 20.60
C VAL A 243 10.15 -14.68 21.04
N ILE A 244 9.25 -15.08 20.13
CA ILE A 244 8.13 -15.96 20.48
C ILE A 244 8.66 -17.26 21.09
N ARG A 245 9.63 -17.92 20.45
CA ARG A 245 10.20 -19.16 20.97
C ARG A 245 10.76 -19.00 22.37
N THR A 246 11.59 -17.98 22.59
CA THR A 246 12.31 -17.78 23.86
C THR A 246 11.39 -17.40 25.03
N THR A 247 10.24 -16.80 24.74
CA THR A 247 9.33 -16.27 25.76
C THR A 247 8.11 -17.16 26.03
N THR A 248 7.82 -18.11 25.13
CA THR A 248 6.64 -18.98 25.25
C THR A 248 6.98 -20.46 25.43
N PHE A 249 8.18 -20.91 25.02
CA PHE A 249 8.63 -22.30 25.11
C PHE A 249 9.95 -22.43 25.88
#